data_AF-A0A1Y1KBX3-F1
#
_entry.id   AF-A0A1Y1KBX3-F1
#
_cell.length_a   1.000
_cell.length_b   1.000
_cell.length_c   1.000
_cell.angle_alpha   90.00
_cell.angle_beta   90.00
_cell.angle_gamma   90.00
#
_symmetry.space_group_name_H-M   'P 1'
#
loop_
_entity.id
_entity.type
_entity.pdbx_description
1 polymer ?
#
loop_
_entity_poly.entity_id
_entity_poly.type
_entity_poly.pdbx_seq_one_letter_code
_entity_poly.pdbx_strand_id
1 'polypeptide(L)'
;EIAMPVYSASKAFTVMLGRCFGDPIYYDHNGVTVLTICPGKTFTELQSNSPNLIASERLCPIIKEFYRTCDAAFISQTPEELAKLILEVMVRGNSGTVWIIAGNEATQVDFSATDRQGNV
;
A
#
# COMPACT_ATOMS: atom_id res chain seq x y z
N GLU A 1 8.70 5.70 4.30
CA GLU A 1 7.77 6.51 3.49
C GLU A 1 7.94 8.03 3.60
N ILE A 2 8.29 8.57 4.78
CA ILE A 2 8.40 10.04 5.02
C ILE A 2 9.36 10.77 4.05
N ALA A 3 10.35 10.06 3.49
CA ALA A 3 11.32 10.62 2.53
C ALA A 3 10.75 10.88 1.13
N MET A 4 9.60 10.31 0.75
CA MET A 4 9.00 10.44 -0.58
C MET A 4 7.56 10.96 -0.48
N PRO A 5 7.35 12.20 -0.02
CA PRO A 5 6.05 12.68 0.44
C PRO A 5 4.96 12.68 -0.64
N VAL A 6 5.29 13.07 -1.88
CA VAL A 6 4.32 13.10 -2.99
C VAL A 6 3.91 11.69 -3.40
N TYR A 7 4.89 10.78 -3.51
CA TYR A 7 4.62 9.37 -3.79
C TYR A 7 3.74 8.76 -2.70
N SER A 8 4.15 8.87 -1.43
CA SER A 8 3.42 8.33 -0.29
C SER A 8 2.00 8.90 -0.17
N ALA A 9 1.82 10.22 -0.35
CA ALA A 9 0.50 10.82 -0.36
C ALA A 9 -0.39 10.26 -1.48
N SER A 10 0.15 10.09 -2.69
CA SER A 10 -0.59 9.52 -3.82
C SER A 10 -1.01 8.06 -3.58
N LYS A 11 -0.18 7.26 -2.89
CA LYS A 11 -0.50 5.86 -2.56
C LYS A 11 -1.48 5.77 -1.40
N ALA A 12 -1.38 6.64 -0.40
CA ALA A 12 -2.39 6.75 0.66
C ALA A 12 -3.77 7.12 0.11
N PHE A 13 -3.84 8.01 -0.89
CA PHE A 13 -5.10 8.32 -1.59
C PHE A 13 -5.73 7.07 -2.22
N THR A 14 -4.95 6.24 -2.92
CA THR A 14 -5.49 5.02 -3.54
C THR A 14 -6.02 4.00 -2.52
N VAL A 15 -5.43 3.94 -1.32
CA VAL A 15 -5.93 3.12 -0.21
C VAL A 15 -7.33 3.56 0.20
N MET A 16 -7.52 4.85 0.43
CA MET A 16 -8.86 5.36 0.79
C MET A 16 -9.85 5.18 -0.36
N LEU A 17 -9.43 5.49 -1.59
CA LEU A 17 -10.29 5.39 -2.77
C LEU A 17 -10.79 3.96 -2.99
N GLY A 18 -9.91 2.96 -2.90
CA GLY A 18 -10.28 1.56 -3.06
C GLY A 18 -11.23 1.07 -1.96
N ARG A 19 -11.06 1.54 -0.72
CA ARG A 19 -12.01 1.29 0.37
C ARG A 19 -13.38 1.88 0.08
N CYS A 20 -13.45 3.13 -0.39
CA CYS A 20 -14.72 3.77 -0.73
C CYS A 20 -15.44 3.02 -1.85
N PHE A 21 -14.76 2.69 -2.95
CA PHE A 21 -15.40 1.95 -4.05
C PHE A 21 -15.72 0.49 -3.71
N GLY A 22 -15.05 -0.08 -2.72
CA GLY A 22 -15.34 -1.41 -2.24
C GLY A 22 -16.47 -1.49 -1.20
N ASP A 23 -17.06 -0.36 -0.81
CA ASP A 23 -18.18 -0.31 0.13
C ASP A 23 -19.41 -1.09 -0.41
N PRO A 24 -20.20 -1.75 0.46
CA PRO A 24 -21.42 -2.45 0.07
C PRO A 24 -22.38 -1.61 -0.79
N ILE A 25 -22.46 -0.28 -0.58
CA ILE A 25 -23.34 0.58 -1.40
C ILE A 25 -23.03 0.49 -2.90
N TYR A 26 -21.77 0.24 -3.28
CA TYR A 26 -21.36 0.06 -4.67
C TYR A 26 -21.38 -1.42 -5.07
N TYR A 27 -20.83 -2.29 -4.22
CA TYR A 27 -20.72 -3.71 -4.51
C TYR A 27 -22.09 -4.38 -4.69
N ASP A 28 -23.05 -4.09 -3.82
CA ASP A 28 -24.39 -4.68 -3.87
C ASP A 28 -25.16 -4.24 -5.14
N HIS A 29 -24.78 -3.09 -5.71
CA HIS A 29 -25.38 -2.59 -6.94
C HIS A 29 -24.78 -3.21 -8.21
N ASN A 30 -23.45 -3.37 -8.27
CA ASN A 30 -22.74 -3.71 -9.52
C ASN A 30 -22.02 -5.06 -9.51
N GLY A 31 -21.87 -5.72 -8.36
CA GLY A 31 -21.15 -6.99 -8.20
C GLY A 31 -19.63 -6.89 -8.42
N VAL A 32 -19.06 -5.68 -8.49
CA VAL A 32 -17.63 -5.44 -8.77
C VAL A 32 -16.85 -5.36 -7.47
N THR A 33 -16.03 -6.38 -7.20
CA THR A 33 -15.10 -6.38 -6.08
C THR A 33 -13.95 -5.40 -6.31
N VAL A 34 -13.68 -4.53 -5.34
CA VAL A 34 -12.51 -3.65 -5.34
C VAL A 34 -11.58 -4.04 -4.19
N LEU A 35 -10.33 -4.37 -4.50
CA LEU A 35 -9.28 -4.69 -3.54
C LEU A 35 -8.14 -3.70 -3.67
N THR A 36 -7.53 -3.31 -2.55
CA THR A 36 -6.29 -2.53 -2.58
C THR A 36 -5.13 -3.35 -2.07
N ILE A 37 -4.06 -3.41 -2.87
CA ILE A 37 -2.82 -4.10 -2.52
C ILE A 37 -1.71 -3.06 -2.37
N CYS A 38 -0.96 -3.16 -1.28
CA CYS A 38 0.15 -2.30 -0.90
C CYS A 38 1.44 -3.14 -0.86
N PRO A 39 2.15 -3.28 -1.99
CA PRO A 39 3.39 -4.03 -2.02
C PRO A 39 4.48 -3.36 -1.19
N GLY A 40 5.27 -4.17 -0.49
CA GLY A 40 6.56 -3.79 0.06
C GLY A 40 7.64 -3.65 -1.01
N LYS A 41 8.90 -3.62 -0.59
CA LYS A 41 10.05 -3.46 -1.48
C LYS A 41 10.14 -4.65 -2.45
N THR A 42 9.94 -4.41 -3.75
CA THR A 42 10.00 -5.44 -4.80
C THR A 42 11.04 -5.08 -5.85
N PHE A 43 11.86 -6.05 -6.26
CA PHE A 43 12.88 -5.89 -7.30
C PHE A 43 12.27 -5.58 -8.67
N THR A 44 12.11 -4.31 -8.96
CA THR A 44 11.53 -3.75 -10.20
C THR A 44 12.33 -2.53 -10.64
N GLU A 45 12.13 -2.08 -11.88
CA GLU A 45 12.75 -0.84 -12.37
C GLU A 45 12.33 0.40 -11.56
N LEU A 46 11.13 0.37 -10.94
CA LEU A 46 10.68 1.44 -10.05
C LEU A 46 11.60 1.59 -8.83
N GLN A 47 12.14 0.48 -8.30
CA GLN A 47 13.09 0.52 -7.19
C GLN A 47 14.37 1.26 -7.58
N SER A 48 14.91 1.00 -8.77
CA SER A 48 16.09 1.71 -9.29
C SER A 48 15.84 3.21 -9.48
N ASN A 49 14.61 3.59 -9.80
CA ASN A 49 14.20 4.98 -10.00
C ASN A 49 13.72 5.68 -8.70
N SER A 50 13.59 4.95 -7.60
CA SER A 50 13.11 5.48 -6.31
C SER A 50 13.91 6.68 -5.76
N PRO A 51 15.23 6.86 -6.02
CA PRO A 51 15.93 8.06 -5.55
C PRO A 51 15.40 9.37 -6.14
N ASN A 52 14.75 9.33 -7.32
CA ASN A 52 14.14 10.50 -7.96
C ASN A 52 12.82 10.93 -7.28
N LEU A 53 12.27 10.09 -6.39
CA LEU A 53 11.04 10.37 -5.65
C LEU A 53 11.32 10.98 -4.26
N ILE A 54 12.59 11.03 -3.86
CA ILE A 54 13.01 11.57 -2.56
C ILE A 54 12.81 13.08 -2.55
N ALA A 55 12.31 13.60 -1.43
CA ALA A 55 12.20 15.02 -1.17
C ALA A 55 13.55 15.75 -1.33
N SER A 56 13.48 17.03 -1.70
CA SER A 56 14.69 17.86 -1.80
C SER A 56 15.41 17.97 -0.45
N GLU A 57 16.74 17.90 -0.46
CA GLU A 57 17.58 18.16 0.72
C GLU A 57 17.39 19.58 1.29
N ARG A 58 16.80 20.50 0.51
CA ARG A 58 16.37 21.82 0.99
C ARG A 58 15.32 21.75 2.10
N LEU A 59 14.48 20.70 2.12
CA LEU A 59 13.49 20.47 3.18
C LEU A 59 14.13 19.84 4.42
N CYS A 60 15.08 18.93 4.21
CA CYS A 60 15.80 18.27 5.29
C CYS A 60 17.17 17.77 4.76
N PRO A 61 18.31 18.30 5.26
CA PRO A 61 19.63 17.95 4.73
C PRO A 61 19.99 16.46 4.82
N ILE A 62 19.41 15.73 5.79
CA ILE A 62 19.70 14.31 6.01
C ILE A 62 18.75 13.37 5.26
N ILE A 63 17.82 13.89 4.45
CA ILE A 63 16.70 13.08 3.93
C ILE A 63 17.12 11.93 3.02
N LYS A 64 18.18 12.11 2.22
CA LYS A 64 18.71 11.04 1.36
C LYS A 64 19.42 9.95 2.16
N GLU A 65 20.14 10.33 3.21
CA GLU A 65 20.81 9.36 4.08
C GLU A 65 19.78 8.58 4.89
N PHE A 66 18.81 9.28 5.48
CA PHE A 66 17.67 8.66 6.14
C PHE A 66 16.94 7.68 5.21
N TYR A 67 16.70 8.06 3.96
CA TYR A 67 16.11 7.17 2.96
C TYR A 67 16.94 5.89 2.77
N ARG A 68 18.27 6.00 2.58
CA ARG A 68 19.16 4.84 2.41
C ARG A 68 19.14 3.91 3.61
N THR A 69 19.20 4.47 4.83
CA THR A 69 19.13 3.68 6.06
C THR A 69 17.80 2.91 6.16
N CYS A 70 16.67 3.58 5.88
CA CYS A 70 15.37 2.91 5.87
C CYS A 70 15.25 1.88 4.75
N ASP A 71 15.71 2.19 3.53
CA ASP A 71 15.63 1.30 2.38
C ASP A 71 16.39 -0.01 2.62
N ALA A 72 17.54 0.06 3.29
CA ALA A 72 18.35 -1.10 3.64
C ALA A 72 17.70 -2.01 4.70
N ALA A 73 16.76 -1.50 5.50
CA ALA A 73 16.07 -2.27 6.54
C ALA A 73 14.89 -3.11 6.01
N PHE A 74 14.41 -2.84 4.80
CA PHE A 74 13.29 -3.59 4.22
C PHE A 74 13.72 -4.93 3.63
N ILE A 75 12.94 -5.98 3.89
CA ILE A 75 13.06 -7.27 3.23
C ILE A 75 12.49 -7.13 1.81
N SER A 76 13.33 -7.35 0.81
CA SER A 76 12.92 -7.34 -0.59
C SER A 76 12.23 -8.64 -1.01
N GLN A 77 11.31 -8.55 -1.96
CA GLN A 77 10.66 -9.68 -2.64
C GLN A 77 10.85 -9.60 -4.16
N THR A 78 10.64 -10.72 -4.86
CA THR A 78 10.63 -10.72 -6.34
C THR A 78 9.23 -10.40 -6.89
N PRO A 79 9.11 -9.94 -8.14
CA PRO A 79 7.81 -9.76 -8.79
C PRO A 79 6.97 -11.04 -8.84
N GLU A 80 7.61 -12.20 -8.99
CA GLU A 80 6.95 -13.50 -9.08
C GLU A 80 6.32 -13.91 -7.74
N GLU A 81 7.03 -13.74 -6.62
CA GLU A 81 6.47 -14.01 -5.29
C GLU A 81 5.33 -13.05 -4.95
N LEU A 82 5.49 -11.76 -5.29
CA LEU A 82 4.42 -10.78 -5.17
C LEU A 82 3.19 -11.21 -5.98
N ALA A 83 3.37 -11.64 -7.24
CA ALA A 83 2.26 -12.04 -8.11
C ALA A 83 1.47 -13.24 -7.57
N LYS A 84 2.15 -14.25 -7.00
CA LYS A 84 1.49 -15.40 -6.36
C LYS A 84 0.57 -14.96 -5.23
N LEU A 85 1.05 -14.07 -4.36
CA LEU A 85 0.29 -13.56 -3.23
C LEU A 85 -0.84 -12.62 -3.68
N ILE A 86 -0.65 -11.85 -4.76
CA ILE A 86 -1.74 -11.08 -5.37
C ILE A 86 -2.88 -12.00 -5.81
N LEU A 87 -2.58 -13.12 -6.48
CA LEU A 87 -3.60 -14.08 -6.91
C LEU A 87 -4.35 -14.69 -5.71
N GLU A 88 -3.63 -15.04 -4.64
CA GLU A 88 -4.25 -15.52 -3.40
C GLU A 88 -5.21 -14.47 -2.81
N VAL A 89 -4.76 -13.22 -2.70
CA VAL A 89 -5.58 -12.09 -2.21
C VAL A 89 -6.79 -11.83 -3.11
N MET A 90 -6.63 -11.92 -4.43
CA MET A 90 -7.75 -11.75 -5.37
C MET A 90 -8.85 -12.80 -5.19
N VAL A 91 -8.49 -14.03 -4.80
CA VAL A 91 -9.45 -15.11 -4.59
C VAL A 91 -10.15 -15.01 -3.24
N ARG A 92 -9.44 -14.66 -2.17
CA ARG A 92 -9.99 -14.67 -0.80
C ARG A 92 -10.44 -13.30 -0.27
N GLY A 93 -10.03 -12.22 -0.93
CA GLY A 93 -10.24 -10.85 -0.45
C GLY A 93 -11.68 -10.40 -0.64
N ASN A 94 -12.27 -9.83 0.42
CA ASN A 94 -13.57 -9.17 0.35
C ASN A 94 -13.45 -7.76 -0.24
N SER A 95 -14.50 -7.28 -0.90
CA SER A 95 -14.54 -5.92 -1.43
C SER A 95 -14.23 -4.88 -0.34
N GLY A 96 -13.46 -3.86 -0.69
CA GLY A 96 -13.03 -2.77 0.20
C GLY A 96 -11.88 -3.13 1.14
N THR A 97 -11.38 -4.37 1.12
CA THR A 97 -10.23 -4.75 1.95
C THR A 97 -8.91 -4.23 1.39
N VAL A 98 -7.97 -4.00 2.31
CA VAL A 98 -6.62 -3.50 2.02
C VAL A 98 -5.61 -4.53 2.51
N TRP A 99 -4.62 -4.83 1.68
CA TRP A 99 -3.63 -5.86 1.94
C TRP A 99 -2.22 -5.33 1.78
N ILE A 100 -1.35 -5.60 2.75
CA ILE A 100 0.09 -5.41 2.62
C ILE A 100 0.69 -6.72 2.14
N ILE A 101 1.49 -6.66 1.08
CA ILE A 101 2.30 -7.81 0.62
C ILE A 101 3.77 -7.43 0.72
N ALA A 102 4.44 -7.86 1.78
CA ALA A 102 5.83 -7.50 2.06
C ALA A 102 6.58 -8.71 2.64
N GLY A 103 7.85 -8.87 2.27
CA GLY A 103 8.67 -9.99 2.74
C GLY A 103 8.11 -11.36 2.36
N ASN A 104 7.40 -11.47 1.22
CA ASN A 104 6.67 -12.66 0.78
C ASN A 104 5.53 -13.09 1.72
N GLU A 105 4.91 -12.16 2.44
CA GLU A 105 3.74 -12.41 3.28
C GLU A 105 2.61 -11.43 2.94
N ALA A 106 1.38 -11.95 2.88
CA ALA A 106 0.17 -11.15 2.64
C ALA A 106 -0.63 -10.98 3.94
N THR A 107 -0.73 -9.74 4.43
CA THR A 107 -1.46 -9.39 5.65
C THR A 107 -2.58 -8.40 5.34
N GLN A 108 -3.81 -8.70 5.77
CA GLN A 108 -4.91 -7.74 5.67
C GLN A 108 -4.76 -6.64 6.73
N VAL A 109 -4.91 -5.39 6.32
CA VAL A 109 -4.90 -4.25 7.23
C VAL A 109 -6.29 -4.06 7.81
N ASP A 110 -6.38 -4.01 9.14
CA ASP A 110 -7.63 -3.73 9.85
C ASP A 110 -7.85 -2.22 10.02
N PHE A 111 -8.90 -1.71 9.40
CA PHE A 111 -9.37 -0.32 9.52
C PHE A 111 -10.69 -0.21 10.30
N SER A 112 -11.11 -1.28 10.99
CA SER A 112 -12.40 -1.35 11.68
C SER A 112 -12.48 -0.52 12.97
N ALA A 113 -11.34 0.02 13.44
CA ALA A 113 -11.30 0.99 14.52
C ALA A 113 -12.19 2.19 14.17
N THR A 114 -13.38 2.23 14.77
CA THR A 114 -14.39 3.24 14.54
C THR A 114 -14.77 3.88 15.87
N ASP A 115 -14.85 5.21 15.90
CA ASP A 115 -15.51 6.02 16.96
C ASP A 115 -17.04 5.86 16.91
N ARG A 116 -17.56 4.65 16.65
CA ARG A 116 -19.00 4.39 16.69
C ARG A 116 -19.45 4.30 18.14
N GLN A 117 -19.66 5.46 18.77
CA GLN A 117 -20.63 5.57 19.85
C GLN A 117 -22.03 5.41 19.26
N GLY A 118 -22.69 4.29 19.61
CA GLY A 118 -24.14 4.21 19.76
C GLY A 118 -25.00 4.22 18.49
N ASN A 119 -25.86 3.21 18.40
CA ASN A 119 -27.08 3.13 17.60
C ASN A 119 -27.64 4.49 17.12
N VAL A 120 -27.72 4.66 15.80
CA VAL A 120 -28.76 5.46 15.15
C VAL A 120 -29.77 4.49 14.56
#